data_AF-A0A8T5DGD3-F1
#
_entry.id   AF-A0A8T5DGD3-F1
#
_cell.length_a   1.000
_cell.length_b   1.000
_cell.length_c   1.000
_cell.angle_alpha   90.00
_cell.angle_beta   90.00
_cell.angle_gamma   90.00
#
_symmetry.space_group_name_H-M   'P 1'
#
loop_
_entity.id
_entity.type
_entity.pdbx_description
1 polymer ?
#
loop_
_entity_poly.entity_id
_entity_poly.type
_entity_poly.pdbx_seq_one_letter_code
_entity_poly.pdbx_strand_id
1 'polypeptide(L)'
;MITKIQQHVKELCEIDQKYGMRAYNTHFLSTVKYAKILAEKLGGDIEIVEIAAWLHDVASIKGEYQEHHIKGAEYAEKYLKGQFNYSQEKIDQVKHCIYAHRGSKDIKRETVEAECVASADAMSHFDDIAAMFGLAYIGHKIIDTEEAKQFVKSKLQRSWNKLIPEAKEIIKDQYDAAMLLLD
;
A
#
# COMPACT_ATOMS: atom_id res chain seq x y z
N MET A 1 9.13 -3.59 18.32
CA MET A 1 8.92 -4.43 17.12
C MET A 1 8.72 -3.58 15.87
N ILE A 2 7.67 -2.73 15.83
CA ILE A 2 7.36 -1.84 14.70
C ILE A 2 8.57 -1.06 14.17
N THR A 3 9.35 -0.38 15.02
CA THR A 3 10.54 0.37 14.57
C THR A 3 11.56 -0.50 13.82
N LYS A 4 11.70 -1.78 14.20
CA LYS A 4 12.58 -2.73 13.49
C LYS A 4 12.00 -3.12 12.14
N ILE A 5 10.68 -3.32 12.05
CA ILE A 5 9.98 -3.58 10.77
C ILE A 5 10.14 -2.39 9.83
N GLN A 6 9.89 -1.16 10.33
CA GLN A 6 10.09 0.07 9.57
C GLN A 6 11.52 0.21 9.04
N GLN A 7 12.50 0.02 9.92
CA GLN A 7 13.92 0.10 9.55
C GLN A 7 14.28 -0.95 8.49
N HIS A 8 13.76 -2.17 8.63
CA HIS A 8 13.96 -3.24 7.65
C HIS A 8 13.34 -2.92 6.27
N VAL A 9 12.13 -2.37 6.24
CA VAL A 9 11.49 -1.92 4.98
C VAL A 9 12.28 -0.79 4.33
N LYS A 10 12.79 0.14 5.15
CA LYS A 10 13.66 1.22 4.67
C LYS A 10 14.92 0.66 4.01
N GLU A 11 15.61 -0.27 4.66
CA GLU A 11 16.81 -0.92 4.11
C GLU A 11 16.53 -1.65 2.79
N LEU A 12 15.38 -2.33 2.69
CA LEU A 12 14.95 -2.94 1.42
C LEU A 12 14.73 -1.90 0.31
N CYS A 13 14.15 -0.74 0.64
CA CYS A 13 14.00 0.35 -0.31
C CYS A 13 15.34 1.03 -0.67
N GLU A 14 16.34 1.03 0.22
CA GLU A 14 17.67 1.59 -0.08
C GLU A 14 18.42 0.76 -1.13
N ILE A 15 18.18 -0.56 -1.18
CA ILE A 15 18.81 -1.47 -2.14
C ILE A 15 17.95 -1.77 -3.39
N ASP A 16 16.67 -1.39 -3.38
CA ASP A 16 15.79 -1.54 -4.55
C ASP A 16 16.18 -0.55 -5.66
N GLN A 17 16.59 -1.08 -6.80
CA GLN A 17 16.99 -0.28 -7.96
C GLN A 17 15.82 0.25 -8.78
N LYS A 18 14.61 -0.30 -8.60
CA LYS A 18 13.45 0.05 -9.43
C LYS A 18 12.67 1.23 -8.87
N TYR A 19 12.28 1.18 -7.61
CA TYR A 19 11.49 2.23 -6.96
C TYR A 19 12.29 3.00 -5.92
N GLY A 20 13.17 2.29 -5.20
CA GLY A 20 14.12 2.89 -4.27
C GLY A 20 13.46 3.62 -3.09
N MET A 21 14.20 4.56 -2.49
CA MET A 21 13.70 5.41 -1.40
C MET A 21 12.49 6.29 -1.76
N ARG A 22 12.18 6.46 -3.05
CA ARG A 22 10.93 7.11 -3.46
C ARG A 22 9.72 6.33 -2.94
N ALA A 23 9.69 5.01 -3.11
CA ALA A 23 8.59 4.19 -2.60
C ALA A 23 8.44 4.31 -1.08
N TYR A 24 9.56 4.31 -0.35
CA TYR A 24 9.51 4.50 1.11
C TYR A 24 8.88 5.85 1.49
N ASN A 25 9.34 6.94 0.86
CA ASN A 25 8.94 8.30 1.20
C ASN A 25 7.51 8.64 0.77
N THR A 26 7.08 8.18 -0.41
CA THR A 26 5.83 8.62 -1.04
C THR A 26 4.71 7.58 -0.96
N HIS A 27 5.02 6.32 -0.63
CA HIS A 27 4.04 5.24 -0.57
C HIS A 27 3.96 4.65 0.84
N PHE A 28 5.01 4.00 1.33
CA PHE A 28 4.96 3.27 2.61
C PHE A 28 4.60 4.17 3.81
N LEU A 29 5.23 5.34 3.93
CA LEU A 29 4.91 6.28 5.03
C LEU A 29 3.45 6.74 5.00
N SER A 30 2.93 7.04 3.81
CA SER A 30 1.54 7.47 3.63
C SER A 30 0.55 6.32 3.89
N THR A 31 0.82 5.12 3.38
CA THR A 31 0.01 3.92 3.63
C THR A 31 -0.05 3.61 5.13
N VAL A 32 1.07 3.68 5.86
CA VAL A 32 1.08 3.43 7.32
C VAL A 32 0.29 4.51 8.07
N LYS A 33 0.46 5.78 7.71
CA LYS A 33 -0.32 6.90 8.29
C LYS A 33 -1.82 6.65 8.13
N TYR A 34 -2.29 6.36 6.92
CA TYR A 34 -3.72 6.17 6.67
C TYR A 34 -4.26 4.88 7.28
N ALA A 35 -3.48 3.79 7.29
CA ALA A 35 -3.90 2.53 7.89
C ALA A 35 -4.21 2.71 9.38
N LYS A 36 -3.38 3.48 10.10
CA LYS A 36 -3.58 3.79 11.52
C LYS A 36 -4.80 4.69 11.75
N ILE A 37 -4.96 5.75 10.95
CA ILE A 37 -6.13 6.64 11.02
C ILE A 37 -7.43 5.85 10.82
N LEU A 38 -7.46 4.95 9.84
CA LEU A 38 -8.63 4.12 9.56
C LEU A 38 -8.89 3.11 10.67
N ALA A 39 -7.86 2.44 11.19
CA ALA A 39 -8.02 1.50 12.30
C ALA A 39 -8.54 2.19 13.56
N GLU A 40 -8.04 3.39 13.89
CA GLU A 40 -8.56 4.21 14.99
C GLU A 40 -10.04 4.57 14.78
N LYS A 41 -10.43 4.97 13.56
CA LYS A 41 -11.81 5.36 13.23
C LYS A 41 -12.77 4.16 13.23
N LEU A 42 -12.32 2.99 12.80
CA LEU A 42 -13.15 1.80 12.58
C LEU A 42 -13.07 0.77 13.71
N GLY A 43 -12.21 0.99 14.70
CA GLY A 43 -11.99 0.05 15.81
C GLY A 43 -11.20 -1.20 15.42
N GLY A 44 -10.32 -1.10 14.42
CA GLY A 44 -9.40 -2.19 14.03
C GLY A 44 -8.16 -2.26 14.91
N ASP A 45 -7.47 -3.40 14.90
CA ASP A 45 -6.19 -3.55 15.63
C ASP A 45 -5.08 -2.74 14.95
N ILE A 46 -4.67 -1.63 15.61
CA ILE A 46 -3.63 -0.71 15.13
C ILE A 46 -2.29 -1.43 14.90
N GLU A 47 -1.93 -2.40 15.75
CA GLU A 47 -0.66 -3.15 15.62
C GLU A 47 -0.70 -4.00 14.35
N ILE A 48 -1.81 -4.68 14.08
CA ILE A 48 -1.97 -5.52 12.88
C ILE A 48 -1.92 -4.68 11.61
N VAL A 49 -2.68 -3.57 11.55
CA VAL A 49 -2.68 -2.72 10.34
C VAL A 49 -1.35 -2.04 10.11
N GLU A 50 -0.63 -1.62 11.16
CA GLU A 50 0.66 -0.95 11.02
C GLU A 50 1.72 -1.92 10.50
N ILE A 51 1.76 -3.15 11.03
CA ILE A 51 2.64 -4.21 10.52
C ILE A 51 2.32 -4.54 9.07
N ALA A 52 1.04 -4.77 8.75
CA ALA A 52 0.62 -5.11 7.40
C ALA A 52 0.92 -3.97 6.41
N ALA A 53 0.68 -2.71 6.78
CA ALA A 53 0.99 -1.55 5.96
C ALA A 53 2.49 -1.39 5.70
N TRP A 54 3.36 -1.68 6.67
CA TRP A 54 4.81 -1.70 6.42
C TRP A 54 5.22 -2.83 5.47
N LEU A 55 4.57 -3.99 5.55
CA LEU A 55 4.98 -5.19 4.83
C LEU A 55 4.24 -5.44 3.50
N HIS A 56 3.18 -4.70 3.18
CA HIS A 56 2.27 -5.05 2.08
C HIS A 56 2.96 -5.19 0.70
N ASP A 57 3.93 -4.31 0.41
CA ASP A 57 4.60 -4.22 -0.88
C ASP A 57 6.07 -4.67 -0.86
N VAL A 58 6.52 -5.35 0.22
CA VAL A 58 7.91 -5.84 0.32
C VAL A 58 8.29 -6.78 -0.82
N ALA A 59 7.34 -7.58 -1.32
CA ALA A 59 7.57 -8.42 -2.49
C ALA A 59 7.71 -7.60 -3.78
N SER A 60 6.99 -6.49 -3.93
CA SER A 60 7.09 -5.58 -5.07
C SER A 60 8.49 -4.96 -5.18
N ILE A 61 9.05 -4.45 -4.08
CA ILE A 61 10.40 -3.87 -4.03
C ILE A 61 11.52 -4.92 -4.10
N LYS A 62 11.17 -6.21 -3.94
CA LYS A 62 12.08 -7.35 -4.16
C LYS A 62 11.99 -7.95 -5.56
N GLY A 63 11.21 -7.33 -6.46
CA GLY A 63 11.09 -7.74 -7.87
C GLY A 63 9.93 -8.69 -8.17
N GLU A 64 9.11 -9.07 -7.19
CA GLU A 64 8.00 -10.02 -7.36
C GLU A 64 6.64 -9.33 -7.57
N TYR A 65 6.63 -8.31 -8.43
CA TYR A 65 5.46 -7.43 -8.61
C TYR A 65 4.17 -8.15 -9.04
N GLN A 66 4.24 -9.19 -9.88
CA GLN A 66 3.02 -9.83 -10.40
C GLN A 66 2.23 -10.59 -9.34
N GLU A 67 2.89 -11.08 -8.29
CA GLU A 67 2.27 -11.86 -7.22
C GLU A 67 2.54 -11.25 -5.83
N HIS A 68 2.89 -9.96 -5.77
CA HIS A 68 3.35 -9.30 -4.55
C HIS A 68 2.45 -9.48 -3.32
N HIS A 69 1.13 -9.48 -3.49
CA HIS A 69 0.18 -9.81 -2.43
C HIS A 69 0.36 -11.22 -1.81
N ILE A 70 0.60 -12.26 -2.63
CA ILE A 70 0.84 -13.64 -2.18
C ILE A 70 2.22 -13.73 -1.56
N LYS A 71 3.23 -13.25 -2.29
CA LYS A 71 4.64 -13.36 -1.90
C LYS A 71 4.99 -12.46 -0.72
N GLY A 72 4.31 -11.32 -0.59
CA GLY A 72 4.37 -10.41 0.54
C GLY A 72 3.77 -11.04 1.80
N ALA A 73 2.64 -11.74 1.68
CA ALA A 73 2.06 -12.48 2.80
C ALA A 73 2.99 -13.64 3.26
N GLU A 74 3.53 -14.42 2.32
CA GLU A 74 4.54 -15.46 2.61
C GLU A 74 5.80 -14.86 3.28
N TYR A 75 6.25 -13.69 2.82
CA TYR A 75 7.39 -12.98 3.37
C TYR A 75 7.14 -12.51 4.80
N ALA A 76 5.99 -11.87 5.03
CA ALA A 76 5.59 -11.36 6.34
C ALA A 76 5.54 -12.48 7.38
N GLU A 77 4.98 -13.64 7.02
CA GLU A 77 5.00 -14.83 7.90
C GLU A 77 6.41 -15.21 8.32
N LYS A 78 7.31 -15.44 7.35
CA LYS A 78 8.68 -15.86 7.62
C LYS A 78 9.43 -14.82 8.46
N TYR A 79 9.26 -13.55 8.14
CA TYR A 79 9.93 -12.45 8.81
C TYR A 79 9.45 -12.29 10.26
N LEU A 80 8.13 -12.22 10.49
CA LEU A 80 7.55 -12.01 11.82
C LEU A 80 7.83 -13.19 12.76
N LYS A 81 7.74 -14.41 12.23
CA LYS A 81 8.03 -15.64 13.00
C LYS A 81 9.51 -15.72 13.34
N GLY A 82 10.40 -15.45 12.38
CA GLY A 82 11.85 -15.55 12.56
C GLY A 82 12.48 -14.44 13.41
N GLN A 83 11.98 -13.20 13.32
CA GLN A 83 12.59 -12.06 14.01
C GLN A 83 11.99 -11.75 15.39
N PHE A 84 10.71 -12.09 15.59
CA PHE A 84 9.96 -11.65 16.77
C PHE A 84 9.23 -12.77 17.50
N ASN A 85 9.24 -14.00 16.98
CA ASN A 85 8.41 -15.10 17.50
C ASN A 85 6.93 -14.68 17.63
N TYR A 86 6.43 -13.91 16.64
CA TYR A 86 5.08 -13.36 16.64
C TYR A 86 4.04 -14.49 16.58
N SER A 87 2.91 -14.33 17.27
CA SER A 87 1.92 -15.41 17.36
C SER A 87 1.32 -15.75 16.00
N GLN A 88 1.07 -17.04 15.74
CA GLN A 88 0.53 -17.46 14.44
C GLN A 88 -0.82 -16.80 14.14
N GLU A 89 -1.68 -16.65 15.14
CA GLU A 89 -2.98 -15.97 15.02
C GLU A 89 -2.82 -14.53 14.48
N LYS A 90 -1.90 -13.74 15.05
CA LYS A 90 -1.64 -12.37 14.59
C LYS A 90 -0.94 -12.35 13.23
N ILE A 91 -0.06 -13.31 12.97
CA ILE A 91 0.56 -13.48 11.64
C ILE A 91 -0.52 -13.72 10.58
N ASP A 92 -1.50 -14.57 10.85
CA ASP A 92 -2.56 -14.88 9.88
C ASP A 92 -3.43 -13.65 9.56
N GLN A 93 -3.71 -12.80 10.55
CA GLN A 93 -4.39 -11.52 10.34
C GLN A 93 -3.55 -10.56 9.48
N VAL A 94 -2.24 -10.41 9.76
CA VAL A 94 -1.32 -9.60 8.94
C VAL A 94 -1.26 -10.13 7.51
N LYS A 95 -1.12 -11.44 7.34
CA LYS A 95 -1.08 -12.10 6.02
C LYS A 95 -2.34 -11.82 5.23
N HIS A 96 -3.51 -11.89 5.87
CA HIS A 96 -4.78 -11.61 5.21
C HIS A 96 -4.85 -10.16 4.71
N CYS A 97 -4.44 -9.20 5.54
CA CYS A 97 -4.37 -7.80 5.13
C CYS A 97 -3.47 -7.62 3.89
N ILE A 98 -2.28 -8.22 3.90
CA ILE A 98 -1.33 -8.16 2.78
C ILE A 98 -1.84 -8.93 1.56
N TYR A 99 -2.55 -10.03 1.74
CA TYR A 99 -3.11 -10.79 0.62
C TYR A 99 -4.25 -10.02 -0.06
N ALA A 100 -5.13 -9.42 0.73
CA ALA A 100 -6.34 -8.74 0.27
C ALA A 100 -6.13 -7.28 -0.16
N HIS A 101 -4.98 -6.65 0.12
CA HIS A 101 -4.77 -5.23 -0.24
C HIS A 101 -4.79 -4.99 -1.75
N ARG A 102 -4.36 -5.97 -2.56
CA ARG A 102 -4.16 -5.77 -4.00
C ARG A 102 -5.48 -5.51 -4.72
N GLY A 103 -5.75 -4.24 -4.95
CA GLY A 103 -7.00 -3.83 -5.59
C GLY A 103 -7.18 -4.32 -7.02
N SER A 104 -6.13 -4.72 -7.74
CA SER A 104 -6.28 -5.25 -9.11
C SER A 104 -6.78 -6.70 -9.16
N LYS A 105 -7.02 -7.32 -8.00
CA LYS A 105 -7.60 -8.66 -7.86
C LYS A 105 -8.90 -8.54 -7.08
N ASP A 106 -9.87 -9.39 -7.42
CA ASP A 106 -11.13 -9.47 -6.69
C ASP A 106 -10.96 -10.37 -5.47
N ILE A 107 -10.29 -9.83 -4.44
CA ILE A 107 -10.02 -10.52 -3.18
C ILE A 107 -10.88 -9.88 -2.10
N LYS A 108 -11.66 -10.72 -1.41
CA LYS A 108 -12.54 -10.27 -0.34
C LYS A 108 -11.72 -9.81 0.87
N ARG A 109 -12.05 -8.63 1.37
CA ARG A 109 -11.49 -8.08 2.62
C ARG A 109 -12.40 -8.53 3.77
N GLU A 110 -11.99 -9.59 4.45
CA GLU A 110 -12.83 -10.25 5.46
C GLU A 110 -12.79 -9.58 6.84
N THR A 111 -11.85 -8.67 7.07
CA THR A 111 -11.67 -8.01 8.37
C THR A 111 -11.57 -6.50 8.22
N VAL A 112 -11.81 -5.77 9.32
CA VAL A 112 -11.66 -4.31 9.39
C VAL A 112 -10.22 -3.91 9.06
N GLU A 113 -9.24 -4.67 9.54
CA GLU A 113 -7.82 -4.44 9.27
C GLU A 113 -7.50 -4.56 7.78
N ALA A 114 -8.07 -5.55 7.09
CA ALA A 114 -7.90 -5.70 5.65
C ALA A 114 -8.53 -4.53 4.87
N GLU A 115 -9.70 -4.04 5.30
CA GLU A 115 -10.30 -2.82 4.73
C GLU A 115 -9.45 -1.57 4.98
N CYS A 116 -8.88 -1.44 6.17
CA CYS A 116 -7.99 -0.33 6.53
C CYS A 116 -6.74 -0.31 5.65
N VAL A 117 -6.03 -1.44 5.56
CA VAL A 117 -4.77 -1.53 4.79
C VAL A 117 -5.02 -1.33 3.29
N ALA A 118 -6.06 -1.96 2.75
CA ALA A 118 -6.38 -1.82 1.32
C ALA A 118 -6.85 -0.40 0.96
N SER A 119 -7.62 0.24 1.84
CA SER A 119 -8.03 1.63 1.64
C SER A 119 -6.86 2.58 1.80
N ALA A 120 -5.98 2.35 2.79
CA ALA A 120 -4.79 3.15 3.01
C ALA A 120 -3.81 3.10 1.84
N ASP A 121 -3.59 1.91 1.25
CA ASP A 121 -2.82 1.74 0.01
C ASP A 121 -3.42 2.52 -1.16
N ALA A 122 -4.76 2.54 -1.27
CA ALA A 122 -5.43 3.33 -2.28
C ALA A 122 -5.36 4.84 -2.01
N MET A 123 -5.41 5.27 -0.75
CA MET A 123 -5.33 6.66 -0.32
C MET A 123 -3.93 7.25 -0.55
N SER A 124 -2.86 6.47 -0.35
CA SER A 124 -1.48 6.96 -0.50
C SER A 124 -1.18 7.45 -1.92
N HIS A 125 -1.86 6.90 -2.94
CA HIS A 125 -1.73 7.36 -4.32
C HIS A 125 -2.15 8.83 -4.53
N PHE A 126 -2.94 9.40 -3.61
CA PHE A 126 -3.43 10.78 -3.69
C PHE A 126 -2.55 11.77 -2.92
N ASP A 127 -1.64 11.31 -2.06
CA ASP A 127 -0.72 12.20 -1.32
C ASP A 127 0.40 12.75 -2.22
N ASP A 128 0.79 11.99 -3.25
CA ASP A 128 1.84 12.40 -4.19
C ASP A 128 1.53 11.94 -5.63
N ILE A 129 0.89 12.82 -6.40
CA ILE A 129 0.57 12.58 -7.82
C ILE A 129 1.86 12.46 -8.65
N ALA A 130 2.93 13.17 -8.31
CA ALA A 130 4.20 13.07 -9.03
C ALA A 130 4.82 11.67 -8.88
N ALA A 131 4.69 11.06 -7.71
CA ALA A 131 5.07 9.67 -7.49
C ALA A 131 4.26 8.69 -8.37
N MET A 132 2.98 8.98 -8.66
CA MET A 132 2.17 8.18 -9.58
C MET A 132 2.66 8.27 -11.04
N PHE A 133 3.09 9.44 -11.49
CA PHE A 133 3.82 9.55 -12.76
C PHE A 133 5.15 8.78 -12.71
N GLY A 134 5.83 8.81 -11.57
CA GLY A 134 7.00 7.97 -11.33
C GLY A 134 6.75 6.47 -11.48
N LEU A 135 5.56 6.00 -11.11
CA LEU A 135 5.10 4.62 -11.35
C LEU A 135 4.83 4.37 -12.84
N ALA A 136 4.21 5.32 -13.55
CA ALA A 136 3.97 5.22 -14.99
C ALA A 136 5.29 5.10 -15.79
N TYR A 137 6.19 6.08 -15.61
CA TYR A 137 7.44 6.18 -16.36
C TYR A 137 8.43 5.07 -16.00
N ILE A 138 8.65 4.80 -14.70
CA ILE A 138 9.67 3.84 -14.26
C ILE A 138 9.09 2.43 -14.09
N GLY A 139 7.92 2.35 -13.45
CA GLY A 139 7.29 1.09 -13.12
C GLY A 139 6.76 0.34 -14.33
N HIS A 140 6.12 1.09 -15.24
CA HIS A 140 5.44 0.57 -16.43
C HIS A 140 6.13 0.95 -17.74
N LYS A 141 7.21 1.75 -17.72
CA LYS A 141 7.98 2.16 -18.92
C LYS A 141 7.12 2.86 -19.98
N ILE A 142 6.08 3.56 -19.55
CA ILE A 142 5.27 4.41 -20.41
C ILE A 142 6.13 5.64 -20.76
N ILE A 143 6.44 5.86 -22.02
CA ILE A 143 7.33 6.97 -22.44
C ILE A 143 6.51 8.21 -22.80
N ASP A 144 5.35 8.01 -23.42
CA ASP A 144 4.48 9.09 -23.84
C ASP A 144 3.80 9.77 -22.65
N THR A 145 3.78 11.10 -22.66
CA THR A 145 3.26 11.90 -21.54
C THR A 145 1.73 11.81 -21.44
N GLU A 146 1.02 11.77 -22.56
CA GLU A 146 -0.44 11.65 -22.57
C GLU A 146 -0.87 10.25 -22.14
N GLU A 147 -0.18 9.21 -22.60
CA GLU A 147 -0.38 7.84 -22.11
C GLU A 147 -0.10 7.74 -20.61
N ALA A 148 0.95 8.39 -20.10
CA ALA A 148 1.24 8.42 -18.67
C ALA A 148 0.14 9.16 -17.88
N LYS A 149 -0.36 10.29 -18.38
CA LYS A 149 -1.50 11.03 -17.79
C LYS A 149 -2.75 10.14 -17.72
N GLN A 150 -3.07 9.44 -18.80
CA GLN A 150 -4.21 8.51 -18.86
C GLN A 150 -4.03 7.32 -17.90
N PHE A 151 -2.82 6.77 -17.81
CA PHE A 151 -2.51 5.71 -16.85
C PHE A 151 -2.73 6.19 -15.40
N VAL A 152 -2.18 7.35 -15.03
CA VAL A 152 -2.31 7.92 -13.68
C VAL A 152 -3.78 8.17 -13.35
N LYS A 153 -4.52 8.86 -14.24
CA LYS A 153 -5.95 9.11 -14.07
C LYS A 153 -6.74 7.83 -13.85
N SER A 154 -6.54 6.83 -14.72
CA SER A 154 -7.21 5.54 -14.63
C SER A 154 -6.86 4.80 -13.35
N LYS A 155 -5.60 4.90 -12.88
CA LYS A 155 -5.18 4.27 -11.62
C LYS A 155 -5.84 4.96 -10.42
N LEU A 156 -5.86 6.29 -10.36
CA LEU A 156 -6.50 7.03 -9.28
C LEU A 156 -8.02 6.77 -9.23
N GLN A 157 -8.70 6.74 -10.37
CA GLN A 157 -10.13 6.37 -10.42
C GLN A 157 -10.38 4.96 -9.87
N ARG A 158 -9.54 3.98 -10.23
CA ARG A 158 -9.63 2.62 -9.67
C ARG A 158 -9.34 2.58 -8.18
N SER A 159 -8.44 3.43 -7.67
CA SER A 159 -8.16 3.55 -6.24
C SER A 159 -9.37 4.13 -5.51
N TRP A 160 -9.92 5.25 -6.00
CA TRP A 160 -11.12 5.88 -5.45
C TRP A 160 -12.32 4.92 -5.36
N ASN A 161 -12.59 4.17 -6.42
CA ASN A 161 -13.74 3.27 -6.48
C ASN A 161 -13.69 2.13 -5.44
N LYS A 162 -12.52 1.83 -4.88
CA LYS A 162 -12.30 0.73 -3.93
C LYS A 162 -12.17 1.19 -2.48
N LEU A 163 -12.22 2.49 -2.25
CA LEU A 163 -12.22 3.06 -0.92
C LEU A 163 -13.55 2.77 -0.23
N ILE A 164 -13.45 2.41 1.05
CA ILE A 164 -14.58 2.45 1.98
C ILE A 164 -15.11 3.89 2.15
N PRO A 165 -16.37 4.07 2.56
CA PRO A 165 -16.97 5.40 2.70
C PRO A 165 -16.14 6.36 3.56
N GLU A 166 -15.63 5.90 4.69
CA GLU A 166 -14.84 6.69 5.64
C GLU A 166 -13.54 7.18 5.02
N ALA A 167 -12.91 6.36 4.17
CA ALA A 167 -11.70 6.74 3.45
C ALA A 167 -12.00 7.77 2.35
N LYS A 168 -13.14 7.64 1.65
CA LYS A 168 -13.59 8.63 0.67
C LYS A 168 -13.82 9.99 1.31
N GLU A 169 -14.40 10.03 2.51
CA GLU A 169 -14.57 11.27 3.27
C GLU A 169 -13.22 11.93 3.58
N ILE A 170 -12.22 11.14 4.02
CA ILE A 170 -10.92 11.67 4.44
C ILE A 170 -10.14 12.28 3.27
N ILE A 171 -10.22 11.72 2.07
CA ILE A 171 -9.43 12.17 0.90
C ILE A 171 -10.25 12.76 -0.24
N LYS A 172 -11.49 13.21 0.03
CA LYS A 172 -12.39 13.75 -1.01
C LYS A 172 -11.76 14.92 -1.77
N ASP A 173 -11.16 15.86 -1.04
CA ASP A 173 -10.58 17.06 -1.63
C ASP A 173 -9.37 16.72 -2.50
N GLN A 174 -8.53 15.78 -2.05
CA GLN A 174 -7.37 15.28 -2.83
C GLN A 174 -7.84 14.59 -4.11
N TYR A 175 -8.91 13.78 -4.03
CA TYR A 175 -9.49 13.14 -5.22
C TYR A 175 -10.01 14.17 -6.22
N ASP A 176 -10.79 15.16 -5.77
CA ASP A 176 -11.35 16.20 -6.64
C ASP A 176 -10.25 17.02 -7.31
N ALA A 177 -9.24 17.43 -6.54
CA ALA A 177 -8.09 18.15 -7.06
C ALA A 177 -7.32 17.32 -8.10
N ALA A 178 -7.09 16.03 -7.83
CA ALA A 178 -6.40 15.14 -8.77
C ALA A 178 -7.20 14.96 -10.06
N MET A 179 -8.52 14.79 -9.99
CA MET A 179 -9.36 14.66 -11.19
C MET A 179 -9.38 15.95 -12.01
N LEU A 180 -9.50 17.11 -11.36
CA LEU A 180 -9.46 18.40 -12.03
C LEU A 180 -8.14 18.64 -12.78
N LEU A 181 -7.00 18.25 -12.18
CA LEU A 181 -5.68 18.41 -12.81
C LEU A 181 -5.39 17.39 -13.91
N LEU A 182 -6.07 16.23 -13.89
CA LEU A 182 -5.88 15.15 -14.84
C LEU A 182 -6.97 15.08 -15.93
N ASP A 183 -7.97 15.95 -15.89
CA ASP A 183 -8.85 16.24 -17.03
C ASP A 183 -8.05 16.90 -18.18
#